data_AF-A0A2S6IL19-F1
#
_entry.id   AF-A0A2S6IL19-F1
#
_cell.length_a   1.000
_cell.length_b   1.000
_cell.length_c   1.000
_cell.angle_alpha   90.00
_cell.angle_beta   90.00
_cell.angle_gamma   90.00
#
_symmetry.space_group_name_H-M   'P 1'
#
loop_
_entity.id
_entity.type
_entity.pdbx_description
1 polymer ?
#
loop_
_entity_poly.entity_id
_entity_poly.type
_entity_poly.pdbx_seq_one_letter_code
_entity_poly.pdbx_strand_id
1 'polypeptide(L)'
;MEQLIKKNIRLLSERYNHSIEYGINELFITNKINTIKIHPKNKYGFDIVYNTDEGIDKICSNLEDIYDFLIELLRRTELYKLIPKNGKLLDLSDWIKEEDGDWIIKSLKVLVTKFDDIQIEYKEFGGNRYELEFYKGLLILNDDLCICKSNVIEINNVC
;
A
#
# COMPACT_ATOMS: atom_id res chain seq x y z
N MET A 1 3.64 15.71 -7.16
CA MET A 1 3.81 14.41 -6.46
C MET A 1 5.18 13.86 -6.82
N GLU A 2 5.93 13.43 -5.82
CA GLU A 2 7.28 12.88 -5.97
C GLU A 2 7.29 11.63 -6.85
N GLN A 3 8.35 11.44 -7.65
CA GLN A 3 8.45 10.33 -8.60
C GLN A 3 8.35 8.97 -7.90
N LEU A 4 8.92 8.87 -6.69
CA LEU A 4 8.91 7.64 -5.92
C LEU A 4 7.48 7.24 -5.50
N ILE A 5 6.72 8.18 -4.96
CA ILE A 5 5.32 7.94 -4.58
C ILE A 5 4.49 7.52 -5.80
N LYS A 6 4.66 8.21 -6.94
CA LYS A 6 4.00 7.83 -8.20
C LYS A 6 4.33 6.40 -8.63
N LYS A 7 5.60 5.99 -8.52
CA LYS A 7 6.05 4.63 -8.80
C LYS A 7 5.37 3.62 -7.87
N ASN A 8 5.34 3.89 -6.58
CA ASN A 8 4.76 2.97 -5.60
C ASN A 8 3.25 2.82 -5.80
N ILE A 9 2.53 3.93 -6.02
CA ILE A 9 1.09 3.90 -6.32
C ILE A 9 0.79 3.11 -7.60
N ARG A 10 1.62 3.28 -8.65
CA ARG A 10 1.51 2.50 -9.89
C ARG A 10 1.64 1.01 -9.61
N LEU A 11 2.67 0.60 -8.87
CA LEU A 11 2.92 -0.80 -8.55
C LEU A 11 1.83 -1.41 -7.67
N LEU A 12 1.30 -0.65 -6.70
CA LEU A 12 0.13 -1.08 -5.91
C LEU A 12 -1.11 -1.25 -6.79
N SER A 13 -1.37 -0.30 -7.69
CA SER A 13 -2.51 -0.38 -8.61
C SER A 13 -2.40 -1.64 -9.47
N GLU A 14 -1.21 -1.92 -10.01
CA GLU A 14 -0.93 -3.13 -10.78
C GLU A 14 -1.14 -4.40 -9.95
N ARG A 15 -0.58 -4.46 -8.72
CA ARG A 15 -0.71 -5.57 -7.79
C ARG A 15 -2.17 -5.95 -7.52
N TYR A 16 -3.05 -4.95 -7.44
CA TYR A 16 -4.47 -5.14 -7.15
C TYR A 16 -5.36 -5.02 -8.40
N ASN A 17 -4.80 -5.23 -9.60
CA ASN A 17 -5.54 -5.27 -10.87
C ASN A 17 -6.37 -4.00 -11.17
N HIS A 18 -5.80 -2.83 -10.88
CA HIS A 18 -6.34 -1.53 -11.26
C HIS A 18 -5.53 -0.94 -12.42
N SER A 19 -6.23 -0.30 -13.36
CA SER A 19 -5.62 0.58 -14.35
C SER A 19 -5.27 1.93 -13.73
N ILE A 20 -4.20 2.54 -14.22
CA ILE A 20 -3.76 3.88 -13.80
C ILE A 20 -3.59 4.79 -15.02
N GLU A 21 -4.13 6.00 -14.93
CA GLU A 21 -3.95 7.07 -15.92
C GLU A 21 -3.33 8.30 -15.25
N TYR A 22 -2.42 8.96 -15.97
CA TYR A 22 -1.67 10.11 -15.47
C TYR A 22 -2.26 11.41 -16.04
N GLY A 23 -2.85 12.22 -15.16
CA GLY A 23 -3.24 13.59 -15.49
C GLY A 23 -2.14 14.60 -15.22
N ILE A 24 -2.37 15.87 -15.60
CA ILE A 24 -1.40 16.97 -15.45
C ILE A 24 -0.95 17.13 -13.99
N ASN A 25 -1.84 16.91 -13.01
CA ASN A 25 -1.54 16.99 -11.58
C ASN A 25 -2.35 15.97 -10.75
N GLU A 26 -2.66 14.83 -11.33
CA GLU A 26 -3.52 13.84 -10.67
C GLU A 26 -3.22 12.44 -11.18
N LEU A 27 -3.56 11.45 -10.37
CA LEU A 27 -3.58 10.06 -10.76
C LEU A 27 -5.02 9.58 -10.74
N PHE A 28 -5.45 8.93 -11.81
CA PHE A 28 -6.73 8.22 -11.86
C PHE A 28 -6.44 6.74 -11.75
N ILE A 29 -7.07 6.07 -10.79
CA ILE A 29 -6.95 4.64 -10.57
C ILE A 29 -8.34 4.03 -10.64
N THR A 30 -8.52 3.04 -11.51
CA THR A 30 -9.83 2.47 -11.80
C THR A 30 -9.79 0.95 -11.90
N ASN A 31 -10.88 0.31 -11.52
CA ASN A 31 -11.19 -1.05 -11.92
C ASN A 31 -12.71 -1.17 -12.15
N LYS A 32 -13.26 -2.39 -12.16
CA LYS A 32 -14.70 -2.61 -12.35
C LYS A 32 -15.60 -2.00 -11.26
N ILE A 33 -15.05 -1.76 -10.08
CA ILE A 33 -15.77 -1.32 -8.86
C ILE A 33 -15.34 0.10 -8.49
N ASN A 34 -14.04 0.38 -8.57
CA ASN A 34 -13.40 1.55 -8.01
C ASN A 34 -13.10 2.60 -9.06
N THR A 35 -13.33 3.85 -8.67
CA THR A 35 -12.82 5.04 -9.32
C THR A 35 -12.21 5.92 -8.24
N ILE A 36 -10.89 6.08 -8.30
CA ILE A 36 -10.09 6.80 -7.31
C ILE A 36 -9.30 7.89 -8.05
N LYS A 37 -9.29 9.10 -7.49
CA LYS A 37 -8.49 10.22 -7.98
C LYS A 37 -7.59 10.70 -6.86
N ILE A 38 -6.31 10.87 -7.15
CA ILE A 38 -5.33 11.35 -6.18
C ILE A 38 -4.77 12.68 -6.66
N HIS A 39 -5.01 13.73 -5.89
CA HIS A 39 -4.49 15.07 -6.15
C HIS A 39 -3.46 15.44 -5.07
N PRO A 40 -2.21 15.77 -5.41
CA PRO A 40 -1.27 16.32 -4.45
C PRO A 40 -1.68 17.74 -4.07
N LYS A 41 -1.87 17.99 -2.77
CA LYS A 41 -2.13 19.34 -2.21
C LYS A 41 -0.83 20.11 -2.00
N ASN A 42 0.17 19.44 -1.45
CA ASN A 42 1.51 19.98 -1.20
C ASN A 42 2.54 18.84 -1.24
N LYS A 43 3.76 19.06 -0.75
CA LYS A 43 4.83 18.04 -0.77
C LYS A 43 4.44 16.75 -0.01
N TYR A 44 3.65 16.87 1.06
CA TYR A 44 3.35 15.78 1.99
C TYR A 44 1.85 15.46 2.10
N GLY A 45 0.99 16.17 1.37
CA GLY A 45 -0.45 16.10 1.52
C GLY A 45 -1.15 15.75 0.21
N PHE A 46 -2.21 14.95 0.31
CA PHE A 46 -2.96 14.40 -0.80
C PHE A 46 -4.46 14.52 -0.54
N ASP A 47 -5.20 14.78 -1.59
CA ASP A 47 -6.64 14.58 -1.65
C ASP A 47 -6.91 13.28 -2.40
N ILE A 48 -7.59 12.35 -1.76
CA ILE A 48 -8.05 11.09 -2.37
C ILE A 48 -9.56 11.21 -2.51
N VAL A 49 -10.03 11.32 -3.75
CA VAL A 49 -11.45 11.35 -4.10
C VAL A 49 -11.82 9.99 -4.64
N TYR A 50 -12.87 9.36 -4.12
CA TYR A 50 -13.24 8.00 -4.48
C TYR A 50 -14.76 7.80 -4.48
N ASN A 51 -15.23 6.81 -5.23
CA ASN A 51 -16.64 6.46 -5.25
C ASN A 51 -17.03 5.59 -4.05
N THR A 52 -18.24 5.83 -3.52
CA THR A 52 -18.90 5.07 -2.46
C THR A 52 -20.28 4.63 -2.93
N ASP A 53 -20.95 3.83 -2.11
CA ASP A 53 -22.37 3.47 -2.27
C ASP A 53 -23.30 4.69 -2.20
N GLU A 54 -22.89 5.75 -1.49
CA GLU A 54 -23.62 7.02 -1.39
C GLU A 54 -23.21 8.07 -2.45
N GLY A 55 -22.24 7.77 -3.32
CA GLY A 55 -21.80 8.68 -4.38
C GLY A 55 -20.28 8.86 -4.42
N ILE A 56 -19.81 10.05 -4.08
CA ILE A 56 -18.38 10.41 -4.10
C ILE A 56 -17.99 10.96 -2.74
N ASP A 57 -16.89 10.45 -2.19
CA ASP A 57 -16.29 10.97 -0.97
C ASP A 57 -14.85 11.43 -1.21
N LYS A 58 -14.32 12.17 -0.26
CA LYS A 58 -12.98 12.76 -0.29
C LYS A 58 -12.32 12.64 1.08
N ILE A 59 -11.11 12.11 1.10
CA ILE A 59 -10.26 12.12 2.28
C ILE A 59 -8.98 12.92 2.03
N CYS A 60 -8.55 13.64 3.06
CA CYS A 60 -7.26 14.32 3.06
C CYS A 60 -6.26 13.40 3.76
N SER A 61 -5.20 13.04 3.05
CA SER A 61 -4.14 12.17 3.56
C SER A 61 -2.82 12.92 3.63
N ASN A 62 -1.97 12.54 4.58
CA ASN A 62 -0.55 12.87 4.53
C ASN A 62 0.23 11.76 3.80
N LEU A 63 1.56 11.86 3.78
CA LEU A 63 2.46 10.86 3.18
C LEU A 63 2.47 9.53 3.94
N GLU A 64 2.31 9.56 5.26
CA GLU A 64 2.33 8.36 6.11
C GLU A 64 1.07 7.52 5.90
N ASP A 65 -0.07 8.18 5.67
CA ASP A 65 -1.39 7.55 5.64
C ASP A 65 -1.85 7.19 4.22
N ILE A 66 -1.18 7.68 3.18
CA ILE A 66 -1.66 7.51 1.81
C ILE A 66 -1.74 6.04 1.42
N TYR A 67 -0.76 5.23 1.82
CA TYR A 67 -0.74 3.82 1.47
C TYR A 67 -1.82 3.03 2.21
N ASP A 68 -2.17 3.42 3.44
CA ASP A 68 -3.27 2.80 4.18
C ASP A 68 -4.60 2.94 3.44
N PHE A 69 -4.96 4.18 3.06
CA PHE A 69 -6.18 4.43 2.29
C PHE A 69 -6.17 3.73 0.94
N LEU A 70 -5.03 3.72 0.24
CA LEU A 70 -4.93 3.09 -1.06
C LEU A 70 -5.03 1.57 -0.97
N ILE A 71 -4.36 0.91 -0.02
CA ILE A 71 -4.47 -0.54 0.14
C ILE A 71 -5.91 -0.94 0.42
N GLU A 72 -6.61 -0.20 1.29
CA GLU A 72 -8.01 -0.47 1.60
C GLU A 72 -8.92 -0.28 0.37
N LEU A 73 -8.77 0.84 -0.35
CA LEU A 73 -9.54 1.10 -1.58
C LEU A 73 -9.23 0.11 -2.70
N LEU A 74 -7.98 -0.32 -2.85
CA LEU A 74 -7.56 -1.22 -3.92
C LEU A 74 -7.96 -2.68 -3.62
N ARG A 75 -8.13 -3.06 -2.36
CA ARG A 75 -8.57 -4.41 -1.96
C ARG A 75 -10.07 -4.58 -1.86
N ARG A 76 -10.85 -3.48 -1.70
CA ARG A 76 -12.30 -3.60 -1.46
C ARG A 76 -13.04 -4.30 -2.59
N THR A 77 -13.99 -5.14 -2.20
CA THR A 77 -14.90 -5.86 -3.11
C THR A 77 -16.27 -5.20 -3.22
N GLU A 78 -16.56 -4.22 -2.35
CA GLU A 78 -17.82 -3.49 -2.29
C GLU A 78 -17.53 -2.01 -2.06
N LEU A 79 -18.50 -1.15 -2.43
CA LEU A 79 -18.38 0.28 -2.22
C LEU A 79 -18.79 0.62 -0.79
N TYR A 80 -17.88 1.31 -0.09
CA TYR A 80 -18.13 1.86 1.23
C TYR A 80 -17.27 3.10 1.44
N LYS A 81 -17.67 3.90 2.43
CA LYS A 81 -16.91 5.04 2.93
C LYS A 81 -15.75 4.56 3.81
N LEU A 82 -14.53 5.01 3.50
CA LEU A 82 -13.36 4.70 4.33
C LEU A 82 -13.49 5.33 5.71
N ILE A 83 -13.04 4.61 6.72
CA ILE A 83 -12.91 5.11 8.09
C ILE A 83 -11.41 5.19 8.41
N PRO A 84 -10.86 6.39 8.65
CA PRO A 84 -9.45 6.54 8.99
C PRO A 84 -9.08 5.72 10.22
N LYS A 85 -8.01 4.93 10.11
CA LYS A 85 -7.46 4.18 11.23
C LYS A 85 -6.69 5.11 12.17
N ASN A 86 -6.87 4.92 13.47
CA ASN A 86 -6.18 5.69 14.51
C ASN A 86 -4.94 4.98 15.06
N GLY A 87 -4.68 3.74 14.64
CA GLY A 87 -3.49 3.00 15.05
C GLY A 87 -2.20 3.57 14.45
N LYS A 88 -1.08 3.02 14.92
CA LYS A 88 0.24 3.31 14.38
C LYS A 88 0.38 2.83 12.92
N LEU A 89 1.31 3.44 12.19
CA LEU A 89 1.79 2.92 10.91
C LEU A 89 2.61 1.65 11.16
N LEU A 90 2.27 0.57 10.46
CA LEU A 90 3.00 -0.68 10.59
C LEU A 90 4.42 -0.55 10.04
N ASP A 91 5.37 -1.12 10.76
CA ASP A 91 6.72 -1.38 10.27
C ASP A 91 7.05 -2.89 10.30
N LEU A 92 8.22 -3.26 9.76
CA LEU A 92 8.63 -4.66 9.75
C LEU A 92 8.88 -5.22 11.15
N SER A 93 9.26 -4.38 12.12
CA SER A 93 9.49 -4.82 13.49
C SER A 93 8.19 -5.26 14.17
N ASP A 94 7.09 -4.58 13.85
CA ASP A 94 5.75 -4.93 14.33
C ASP A 94 5.31 -6.29 13.79
N TRP A 95 5.50 -6.51 12.50
CA TRP A 95 5.22 -7.78 11.84
C TRP A 95 6.06 -8.93 12.43
N ILE A 96 7.37 -8.75 12.56
CA ILE A 96 8.27 -9.78 13.12
C ILE A 96 7.88 -10.17 14.55
N LYS A 97 7.52 -9.18 15.39
CA LYS A 97 7.17 -9.40 16.80
C LYS A 97 5.83 -10.11 16.95
N GLU A 98 4.84 -9.75 16.13
CA GLU A 98 3.49 -10.32 16.24
C GLU A 98 3.43 -11.76 15.69
N GLU A 99 4.21 -12.05 14.64
CA GLU A 99 4.15 -13.34 13.92
C GLU A 99 5.24 -14.34 14.35
N ASP A 100 5.94 -14.10 15.47
CA ASP A 100 7.04 -14.93 15.99
C ASP A 100 8.08 -15.32 14.91
N GLY A 101 8.47 -14.32 14.11
CA GLY A 101 9.03 -14.51 12.77
C GLY A 101 10.55 -14.61 12.61
N ASP A 102 11.28 -15.22 13.55
CA ASP A 102 12.75 -15.34 13.46
C ASP A 102 13.22 -16.05 12.16
N TRP A 103 12.45 -17.02 11.68
CA TRP A 103 12.71 -17.71 10.41
C TRP A 103 12.43 -16.83 9.19
N ILE A 104 11.55 -15.82 9.31
CA ILE A 104 11.23 -14.91 8.21
C ILE A 104 12.33 -13.86 8.03
N ILE A 105 13.01 -13.43 9.09
CA ILE A 105 14.18 -12.54 8.95
C ILE A 105 15.20 -13.14 7.98
N LYS A 106 15.42 -14.47 8.03
CA LYS A 106 16.27 -15.17 7.05
C LYS A 106 15.70 -15.10 5.64
N SER A 107 14.39 -15.30 5.48
CA SER A 107 13.71 -15.22 4.18
C SER A 107 13.74 -13.81 3.58
N LEU A 108 13.59 -12.77 4.40
CA LEU A 108 13.72 -11.37 3.99
C LEU A 108 15.16 -11.04 3.61
N LYS A 109 16.16 -11.49 4.39
CA LYS A 109 17.58 -11.34 4.03
C LYS A 109 17.91 -12.01 2.70
N VAL A 110 17.38 -13.21 2.46
CA VAL A 110 17.53 -13.91 1.18
C VAL A 110 16.86 -13.12 0.05
N LEU A 111 15.68 -12.53 0.29
CA LEU A 111 15.01 -11.69 -0.70
C LEU A 111 15.83 -10.44 -1.03
N VAL A 112 16.29 -9.69 -0.01
CA VAL A 112 17.10 -8.47 -0.16
C VAL A 112 18.39 -8.76 -0.92
N THR A 113 19.14 -9.80 -0.51
CA THR A 113 20.41 -10.18 -1.15
C THR A 113 20.26 -10.65 -2.59
N LYS A 114 19.09 -11.20 -2.94
CA LYS A 114 18.81 -11.72 -4.27
C LYS A 114 17.99 -10.76 -5.13
N PHE A 115 17.52 -9.63 -4.59
CA PHE A 115 16.64 -8.73 -5.31
C PHE A 115 17.33 -8.13 -6.54
N ASP A 116 18.61 -7.77 -6.41
CA ASP A 116 19.40 -7.23 -7.53
C ASP A 116 19.74 -8.30 -8.58
N ASP A 117 19.76 -9.58 -8.20
CA ASP A 117 20.19 -10.70 -9.04
C ASP A 117 19.03 -11.54 -9.62
N ILE A 118 17.81 -11.43 -9.07
CA ILE A 118 16.69 -12.31 -9.40
C ILE A 118 15.45 -11.51 -9.81
N GLN A 119 14.80 -11.97 -10.88
CA GLN A 119 13.48 -11.56 -11.37
C GLN A 119 12.30 -11.95 -10.44
N ILE A 120 12.46 -11.90 -9.11
CA ILE A 120 11.31 -12.16 -8.22
C ILE A 120 10.36 -10.97 -8.34
N GLU A 121 9.20 -11.18 -8.95
CA GLU A 121 8.18 -10.13 -9.07
C GLU A 121 7.19 -10.16 -7.90
N TYR A 122 6.96 -11.33 -7.29
CA TYR A 122 5.99 -11.49 -6.22
C TYR A 122 6.41 -12.58 -5.23
N LYS A 123 6.14 -12.35 -3.95
CA LYS A 123 6.22 -13.37 -2.89
C LYS A 123 5.29 -13.03 -1.74
N GLU A 124 4.42 -13.95 -1.39
CA GLU A 124 3.60 -13.88 -0.18
C GLU A 124 4.41 -14.41 1.01
N PHE A 125 4.41 -13.67 2.13
CA PHE A 125 4.96 -14.15 3.41
C PHE A 125 3.84 -14.54 4.39
N GLY A 126 2.66 -13.94 4.23
CA GLY A 126 1.49 -14.18 5.07
C GLY A 126 1.61 -13.51 6.44
N GLY A 127 0.90 -14.09 7.41
CA GLY A 127 0.81 -13.66 8.81
C GLY A 127 -0.60 -13.90 9.33
N ASN A 128 -0.75 -13.99 10.65
CA ASN A 128 -2.04 -14.25 11.31
C ASN A 128 -2.81 -12.95 11.60
N ARG A 129 -2.11 -11.88 11.98
CA ARG A 129 -2.70 -10.57 12.25
C ARG A 129 -2.19 -9.53 11.27
N TYR A 130 -0.89 -9.52 11.05
CA TYR A 130 -0.28 -8.61 10.10
C TYR A 130 0.13 -9.42 8.86
N GLU A 131 -0.42 -9.09 7.71
CA GLU A 131 -0.01 -9.71 6.44
C GLU A 131 1.22 -8.98 5.89
N LEU A 132 2.19 -9.75 5.40
CA LEU A 132 3.31 -9.23 4.61
C LEU A 132 3.34 -9.90 3.25
N GLU A 133 3.48 -9.07 2.22
CA GLU A 133 3.78 -9.53 0.87
C GLU A 133 4.84 -8.65 0.20
N PHE A 134 5.49 -9.22 -0.80
CA PHE A 134 6.44 -8.54 -1.67
C PHE A 134 5.91 -8.47 -3.09
N TYR A 135 5.97 -7.28 -3.71
CA TYR A 135 5.62 -7.06 -5.10
C TYR A 135 6.58 -6.07 -5.78
N LYS A 136 7.35 -6.53 -6.76
CA LYS A 136 8.24 -5.73 -7.63
C LYS A 136 9.07 -4.68 -6.88
N GLY A 137 9.67 -5.08 -5.76
CA GLY A 137 10.51 -4.21 -4.93
C GLY A 137 9.78 -3.51 -3.79
N LEU A 138 8.47 -3.73 -3.60
CA LEU A 138 7.68 -3.21 -2.50
C LEU A 138 7.38 -4.31 -1.49
N LEU A 139 7.59 -4.03 -0.21
CA LEU A 139 6.98 -4.76 0.89
C LEU A 139 5.68 -4.05 1.27
N ILE A 140 4.58 -4.79 1.26
CA ILE A 140 3.24 -4.30 1.56
C ILE A 140 2.82 -4.95 2.88
N LEU A 141 2.61 -4.12 3.90
CA LEU A 141 2.19 -4.51 5.24
C LEU A 141 0.73 -4.15 5.42
N ASN A 142 -0.09 -5.10 5.88
CA ASN A 142 -1.50 -4.89 6.16
C ASN A 142 -1.88 -5.40 7.55
N ASP A 143 -2.83 -4.72 8.21
CA ASP A 143 -3.48 -5.24 9.42
C ASP A 143 -4.88 -5.75 9.08
N ASP A 144 -5.09 -7.05 9.27
CA ASP A 144 -6.37 -7.70 8.97
C ASP A 144 -7.48 -7.32 9.95
N LEU A 145 -7.10 -6.81 11.14
CA LEU A 145 -8.06 -6.29 12.11
C LEU A 145 -8.42 -4.82 11.85
N CYS A 146 -7.81 -4.19 10.84
CA CYS A 146 -8.03 -2.79 10.48
C CYS A 146 -7.81 -1.79 11.64
N ILE A 147 -6.91 -2.10 12.59
CA ILE A 147 -6.59 -1.22 13.73
C ILE A 147 -5.39 -0.33 13.37
N CYS A 148 -4.31 -0.94 12.89
CA CYS A 148 -3.08 -0.29 12.47
C CYS A 148 -3.15 0.14 11.00
N LYS A 149 -2.41 1.20 10.68
CA LYS A 149 -2.31 1.72 9.31
C LYS A 149 -1.38 0.84 8.50
N SER A 150 -1.86 0.37 7.36
CA SER A 150 -1.09 -0.39 6.39
C SER A 150 0.03 0.47 5.80
N ASN A 151 1.12 -0.15 5.39
CA ASN A 151 2.33 0.57 4.97
C ASN A 151 2.97 -0.09 3.74
N VAL A 152 3.75 0.71 3.01
CA VAL A 152 4.53 0.27 1.86
C VAL A 152 5.98 0.71 2.03
N ILE A 153 6.88 -0.26 2.04
CA ILE A 153 8.32 -0.07 2.25
C ILE A 153 9.05 -0.55 1.00
N GLU A 154 9.91 0.28 0.42
CA GLU A 154 10.80 -0.19 -0.65
C GLU A 154 11.83 -1.17 -0.08
N ILE A 155 12.05 -2.28 -0.77
CA ILE A 155 12.99 -3.33 -0.34
C ILE A 155 14.41 -2.77 -0.13
N ASN A 156 14.81 -1.75 -0.90
CA ASN A 156 16.10 -1.08 -0.79
C ASN A 156 16.25 -0.27 0.51
N ASN A 157 15.16 0.00 1.22
CA ASN A 157 15.16 0.68 2.52
C ASN A 157 15.16 -0.33 3.69
N VAL A 158 15.23 -1.63 3.41
CA VAL A 158 15.29 -2.71 4.40
C VAL A 158 16.75 -3.13 4.59
N CYS A 159 17.49 -2.36 5.40
CA CYS A 159 18.89 -2.61 5.75
C CYS A 159 19.06 -2.71 7.26
#